data_AF-A0A6N8UZN0-F1
#
_entry.id   AF-A0A6N8UZN0-F1
#
_cell.length_a   1.000
_cell.length_b   1.000
_cell.length_c   1.000
_cell.angle_alpha   90.00
_cell.angle_beta   90.00
_cell.angle_gamma   90.00
#
_symmetry.space_group_name_H-M   'P 1'
#
loop_
_entity.id
_entity.type
_entity.pdbx_description
1 polymer ?
#
loop_
_entity_poly.entity_id
_entity_poly.type
_entity_poly.pdbx_seq_one_letter_code
_entity_poly.pdbx_strand_id
1 'polypeptide(L)'
;VWRHGDYFMHVNGAAERLDWDQVRYRTKLVRIAHFEYVGERDTYDLEVEGPHHNFVANGIVTHNSVNEYSGRYSLMPLLFYSPEQDQFSLQSATSNQGRAPGSVSPEFYREAMRRWEDVRSRAADDYGWLVGENVARELARIDLPLSTYTQWYWKIDLHNLLHFLTLRVDDHAQWEIQEYGRVMAGMVKRVAPLSYEAWVDYQVMGDKLSGGEIAALSRLVAADADGVAARTGAGLTNADLARLGLSGREIRELKEKLVPREVPDYDLDLTQMRDPQDVAADMDKAVPEVDRG
;
A
#
# COMPACT_ATOMS: atom_id res chain seq x y z
N VAL A 1 11.06 -9.16 -26.88
CA VAL A 1 10.87 -10.22 -27.90
C VAL A 1 12.06 -11.15 -27.81
N TRP A 2 11.87 -12.36 -27.24
CA TRP A 2 12.92 -13.38 -27.13
C TRP A 2 13.12 -14.08 -28.48
N ARG A 3 14.34 -14.52 -28.78
CA ARG A 3 14.75 -15.17 -30.03
C ARG A 3 15.41 -16.52 -29.75
N HIS A 4 15.42 -17.39 -30.76
CA HIS A 4 16.10 -18.68 -30.66
C HIS A 4 17.59 -18.45 -30.36
N GLY A 5 18.10 -19.10 -29.32
CA GLY A 5 19.47 -18.89 -28.82
C GLY A 5 19.61 -17.97 -27.61
N ASP A 6 18.54 -17.27 -27.19
CA ASP A 6 18.52 -16.54 -25.92
C ASP A 6 18.52 -17.50 -24.71
N TYR A 7 18.81 -16.96 -23.53
CA TYR A 7 18.89 -17.73 -22.27
C TYR A 7 17.79 -17.31 -21.30
N PHE A 8 17.23 -18.30 -20.59
CA PHE A 8 16.34 -18.05 -19.46
C PHE A 8 16.83 -18.79 -18.21
N MET A 9 16.38 -18.31 -17.05
CA MET A 9 16.80 -18.82 -15.75
C MET A 9 15.92 -20.00 -15.33
N HIS A 10 16.52 -21.17 -15.15
CA HIS A 10 15.84 -22.36 -14.65
C HIS A 10 16.23 -22.58 -13.18
N VAL A 11 15.23 -22.65 -12.28
CA VAL A 11 15.44 -22.83 -10.84
C VAL A 11 14.85 -24.17 -10.40
N ASN A 12 15.71 -25.05 -9.88
CA ASN A 12 15.42 -26.31 -9.18
C ASN A 12 14.36 -27.24 -9.82
N GLY A 13 14.79 -27.99 -10.84
CA GLY A 13 13.97 -29.02 -11.49
C GLY A 13 13.80 -30.32 -10.69
N ALA A 14 13.12 -30.30 -9.55
CA ALA A 14 12.60 -31.51 -8.89
C ALA A 14 11.38 -31.20 -8.03
N ALA A 15 10.37 -32.07 -8.09
CA ALA A 15 9.15 -32.01 -7.30
C ALA A 15 9.28 -32.92 -6.07
N GLU A 16 10.06 -32.51 -5.06
CA GLU A 16 10.02 -33.11 -3.71
C GLU A 16 10.22 -32.05 -2.63
N ARG A 17 9.64 -32.29 -1.45
CA ARG A 17 9.66 -31.38 -0.29
C ARG A 17 11.05 -31.41 0.35
N LEU A 18 11.70 -30.25 0.44
CA LEU A 18 13.01 -30.08 1.09
C LEU A 18 12.87 -29.22 2.35
N ASP A 19 13.66 -29.53 3.37
CA ASP A 19 13.77 -28.74 4.60
C ASP A 19 14.52 -27.42 4.36
N TRP A 20 14.07 -26.36 5.03
CA TRP A 20 14.36 -24.95 4.72
C TRP A 20 15.83 -24.54 4.90
N ASP A 21 16.60 -25.24 5.73
CA ASP A 21 18.00 -24.94 6.04
C ASP A 21 19.01 -25.46 4.99
N GLN A 22 18.54 -26.22 3.99
CA GLN A 22 19.40 -26.87 2.97
C GLN A 22 19.35 -26.19 1.58
N VAL A 23 18.65 -25.06 1.42
CA VAL A 23 18.44 -24.45 0.10
C VAL A 23 19.68 -23.69 -0.39
N ARG A 24 20.53 -24.35 -1.19
CA ARG A 24 21.56 -23.68 -2.01
C ARG A 24 21.09 -23.59 -3.46
N TYR A 25 20.73 -22.39 -3.94
CA TYR A 25 20.36 -22.18 -5.34
C TYR A 25 21.53 -22.53 -6.28
N ARG A 26 21.36 -23.53 -7.15
CA ARG A 26 22.23 -23.74 -8.31
C ARG A 26 21.51 -23.23 -9.56
N THR A 27 21.78 -21.99 -9.92
CA THR A 27 21.22 -21.37 -11.13
C THR A 27 21.98 -21.84 -12.36
N LYS A 28 21.28 -22.33 -13.38
CA LYS A 28 21.86 -22.66 -14.68
C LYS A 28 21.13 -21.90 -15.79
N LEU A 29 21.91 -21.29 -16.68
CA LEU A 29 21.38 -20.71 -17.91
C LEU A 29 21.04 -21.86 -18.86
N VAL A 30 19.78 -21.90 -19.31
CA VAL A 30 19.31 -22.87 -20.30
C VAL A 30 18.99 -22.12 -21.59
N ARG A 31 19.47 -22.67 -22.71
CA ARG A 31 19.33 -22.05 -24.03
C ARG A 31 17.99 -22.44 -24.64
N ILE A 32 17.29 -21.48 -25.22
CA ILE A 32 16.01 -21.73 -25.89
C ILE A 32 16.25 -22.57 -27.15
N ALA A 33 15.76 -23.81 -27.14
CA ALA A 33 16.04 -24.81 -28.17
C ALA A 33 15.24 -24.61 -29.46
N HIS A 34 14.01 -24.09 -29.39
CA HIS A 34 13.15 -23.88 -30.55
C HIS A 34 11.90 -23.08 -30.11
N PHE A 35 11.30 -22.33 -31.04
CA PHE A 35 9.98 -21.73 -30.91
C PHE A 35 9.03 -22.37 -31.93
N GLU A 36 7.98 -23.04 -31.46
CA GLU A 36 6.92 -23.54 -32.32
C GLU A 36 5.71 -22.60 -32.23
N TYR A 37 5.20 -22.20 -33.39
CA TYR A 37 3.91 -21.52 -33.45
C TYR A 37 2.81 -22.57 -33.35
N VAL A 38 2.10 -22.60 -32.22
CA VAL A 38 1.09 -23.63 -31.91
C VAL A 38 -0.32 -23.30 -32.46
N GLY A 39 -0.40 -22.36 -33.42
CA GLY A 39 -1.64 -21.86 -34.02
C GLY A 39 -2.29 -20.71 -33.22
N GLU A 40 -3.19 -19.98 -33.87
CA GLU A 40 -4.26 -19.25 -33.17
C GLU A 40 -5.25 -20.29 -32.65
N ARG A 41 -5.25 -20.49 -31.33
CA ARG A 41 -6.29 -21.27 -30.67
C ARG A 41 -7.38 -20.30 -30.27
N ASP A 42 -8.64 -20.69 -30.44
CA ASP A 42 -9.75 -20.02 -29.77
C ASP A 42 -9.37 -19.86 -28.30
N THR A 43 -9.27 -18.62 -27.85
CA THR A 43 -9.17 -18.33 -26.42
C THR A 43 -10.59 -18.46 -25.90
N TYR A 44 -10.92 -19.63 -25.40
CA TYR A 44 -12.16 -19.81 -24.67
C TYR A 44 -12.02 -19.06 -23.36
N ASP A 45 -12.80 -17.98 -23.18
CA ASP A 45 -13.08 -17.47 -21.85
C ASP A 45 -13.83 -18.56 -21.11
N LEU A 46 -13.16 -19.14 -20.11
CA LEU A 46 -13.80 -20.04 -19.16
C LEU A 46 -14.50 -19.16 -18.12
N GLU A 47 -15.77 -18.82 -18.38
CA GLU A 47 -16.67 -18.46 -17.30
C GLU A 47 -17.04 -19.74 -16.53
N VAL A 48 -16.71 -19.75 -15.24
CA VAL A 48 -17.26 -20.74 -14.31
C VAL A 48 -18.67 -20.28 -13.98
N GLU A 49 -19.68 -21.12 -14.19
CA GLU A 49 -21.03 -20.86 -13.72
C GLU A 49 -21.01 -20.87 -12.17
N GLY A 50 -21.00 -19.68 -11.55
CA GLY A 50 -20.88 -19.49 -10.10
C GLY A 50 -20.12 -18.20 -9.72
N PRO A 51 -20.13 -17.78 -8.44
CA PRO A 51 -19.76 -16.41 -8.02
C PRO A 51 -18.24 -16.11 -7.94
N HIS A 52 -17.38 -16.82 -8.68
CA HIS A 52 -15.92 -16.67 -8.53
C HIS A 52 -15.19 -16.54 -9.86
N HIS A 53 -14.53 -15.38 -10.04
CA HIS A 53 -13.70 -15.05 -11.19
C HIS A 53 -12.30 -14.62 -10.68
N ASN A 54 -11.23 -15.37 -10.99
CA ASN A 54 -9.88 -15.00 -10.58
C ASN A 54 -8.85 -15.28 -11.69
N PHE A 55 -8.13 -14.25 -12.16
CA PHE A 55 -6.83 -14.33 -12.85
C PHE A 55 -6.00 -13.07 -12.56
N VAL A 56 -4.66 -13.18 -12.66
CA VAL A 56 -3.68 -12.13 -12.28
C VAL A 56 -3.33 -11.23 -13.47
N ALA A 57 -3.47 -9.91 -13.31
CA ALA A 57 -2.93 -8.89 -14.24
C ALA A 57 -2.23 -7.75 -13.46
N ASN A 58 -0.98 -7.44 -13.83
CA ASN A 58 -0.22 -6.25 -13.43
C ASN A 58 -0.17 -5.91 -11.93
N GLY A 59 -0.06 -6.93 -11.06
CA GLY A 59 0.45 -6.76 -9.70
C GLY A 59 -0.35 -5.88 -8.74
N ILE A 60 -1.58 -5.48 -9.07
CA ILE A 60 -2.44 -4.70 -8.15
C ILE A 60 -3.89 -5.19 -8.17
N VAL A 61 -4.45 -5.57 -9.32
CA VAL A 61 -5.90 -5.73 -9.45
C VAL A 61 -6.26 -7.00 -10.19
N THR A 62 -6.95 -7.91 -9.49
CA THR A 62 -7.89 -8.83 -10.12
C THR A 62 -9.22 -8.07 -10.24
N HIS A 63 -9.71 -7.85 -11.46
CA HIS A 63 -11.09 -7.41 -11.65
C HIS A 63 -11.96 -8.49 -10.97
N ASN A 64 -12.58 -8.15 -9.82
CA ASN A 64 -13.41 -8.98 -8.92
C ASN A 64 -12.83 -9.42 -7.55
N SER A 65 -11.67 -8.95 -7.10
CA SER A 65 -11.30 -9.07 -5.65
C SER A 65 -11.58 -7.83 -4.82
N VAL A 66 -12.20 -6.83 -5.43
CA VAL A 66 -12.85 -5.70 -4.76
C VAL A 66 -14.31 -5.69 -5.17
N ASN A 67 -15.23 -5.79 -4.22
CA ASN A 67 -16.65 -5.56 -4.45
C ASN A 67 -17.06 -4.30 -3.70
N GLU A 68 -17.11 -3.18 -4.41
CA GLU A 68 -17.43 -1.86 -3.86
C GLU A 68 -18.93 -1.56 -3.95
N TYR A 69 -19.42 -0.83 -2.94
CA TYR A 69 -20.76 -0.29 -2.93
C TYR A 69 -21.02 0.59 -4.16
N SER A 70 -21.93 0.14 -5.03
CA SER A 70 -22.25 0.85 -6.27
C SER A 70 -23.39 1.84 -6.06
N GLY A 71 -23.05 3.12 -6.02
CA GLY A 71 -24.03 4.22 -6.06
C GLY A 71 -24.86 4.30 -7.35
N ARG A 72 -24.68 3.39 -8.32
CA ARG A 72 -25.59 3.23 -9.47
C ARG A 72 -26.84 2.44 -9.07
N TYR A 73 -26.67 1.45 -8.20
CA TYR A 73 -27.71 0.49 -7.80
C TYR A 73 -28.26 0.77 -6.41
N SER A 74 -27.57 1.56 -5.59
CA SER A 74 -27.94 1.84 -4.21
C SER A 74 -27.79 3.33 -3.90
N LEU A 75 -28.46 3.80 -2.85
CA LEU A 75 -28.33 5.19 -2.38
C LEU A 75 -27.04 5.34 -1.59
N MET A 76 -26.30 6.42 -1.80
CA MET A 76 -25.03 6.65 -1.11
C MET A 76 -25.29 7.07 0.34
N PRO A 77 -24.60 6.49 1.33
CA PRO A 77 -24.64 7.01 2.69
C PRO A 77 -23.96 8.38 2.72
N LEU A 78 -24.63 9.39 3.27
CA LEU A 78 -24.14 10.76 3.37
C LEU A 78 -23.22 10.94 4.59
N LEU A 79 -22.22 10.07 4.69
CA LEU A 79 -21.15 10.14 5.69
C LEU A 79 -19.88 10.65 5.03
N PHE A 80 -19.23 11.62 5.66
CA PHE A 80 -18.04 12.26 5.12
C PHE A 80 -16.86 12.16 6.08
N TYR A 81 -15.69 11.80 5.56
CA TYR A 81 -14.44 11.84 6.31
C TYR A 81 -14.12 13.27 6.76
N SER A 82 -13.78 13.41 8.04
CA SER A 82 -13.31 14.66 8.63
C SER A 82 -12.07 14.36 9.47
N PRO A 83 -10.91 14.97 9.16
CA PRO A 83 -9.71 14.79 9.95
C PRO A 83 -9.83 15.48 11.31
N GLU A 84 -9.23 14.89 12.33
CA GLU A 84 -8.99 15.54 13.62
C GLU A 84 -8.05 16.75 13.46
N GLN A 85 -8.07 17.67 14.43
CA GLN A 85 -7.31 18.91 14.35
C GLN A 85 -5.79 18.68 14.24
N ASP A 86 -5.27 17.69 14.96
CA ASP A 86 -3.85 17.32 14.98
C ASP A 86 -3.38 16.75 13.63
N GLN A 87 -4.30 16.20 12.84
CA GLN A 87 -4.04 15.71 11.48
C GLN A 87 -4.24 16.78 10.39
N PHE A 88 -4.74 17.97 10.76
CA PHE A 88 -4.91 19.08 9.85
C PHE A 88 -3.66 19.97 9.83
N SER A 89 -2.88 19.82 8.76
CA SER A 89 -1.58 20.47 8.59
C SER A 89 -1.47 21.19 7.24
N LEU A 90 -0.53 22.12 7.15
CA LEU A 90 -0.20 22.80 5.91
C LEU A 90 0.53 21.87 4.92
N GLN A 91 0.68 22.29 3.67
CA GLN A 91 1.46 21.56 2.67
C GLN A 91 2.95 21.57 3.02
N SER A 92 3.63 20.43 2.90
CA SER A 92 5.09 20.36 3.06
C SER A 92 5.82 21.13 1.95
N ALA A 93 6.87 21.87 2.32
CA ALA A 93 7.73 22.59 1.38
C ALA A 93 8.73 21.66 0.66
N THR A 94 9.00 20.47 1.21
CA THR A 94 10.01 19.53 0.70
C THR A 94 9.40 18.27 0.07
N SER A 95 8.12 17.98 0.35
CA SER A 95 7.38 16.88 -0.24
C SER A 95 6.08 17.39 -0.85
N ASN A 96 5.96 17.29 -2.17
CA ASN A 96 4.75 17.66 -2.89
C ASN A 96 3.53 16.77 -2.55
N GLN A 97 3.76 15.64 -1.89
CA GLN A 97 2.71 14.68 -1.49
C GLN A 97 2.49 14.67 0.04
N GLY A 98 3.29 15.42 0.81
CA GLY A 98 3.32 15.35 2.27
C GLY A 98 2.75 16.58 2.97
N ARG A 99 2.40 16.41 4.24
CA ARG A 99 2.00 17.50 5.15
C ARG A 99 3.23 18.09 5.83
N ALA A 100 3.20 19.40 6.12
CA ALA A 100 4.19 20.07 6.94
C ALA A 100 4.02 19.62 8.41
N PRO A 101 5.12 19.58 9.19
CA PRO A 101 5.02 19.25 10.61
C PRO A 101 4.24 20.31 11.38
N GLY A 102 3.37 19.86 12.29
CA GLY A 102 2.54 20.70 13.16
C GLY A 102 1.11 20.90 12.68
N SER A 103 0.24 21.33 13.59
CA SER A 103 -1.18 21.62 13.31
C SER A 103 -1.40 23.10 13.04
N VAL A 104 -2.46 23.42 12.31
CA VAL A 104 -2.93 24.81 12.16
C VAL A 104 -3.54 25.35 13.46
N SER A 105 -3.82 26.66 13.50
CA SER A 105 -4.51 27.26 14.66
C SER A 105 -5.94 26.72 14.80
N PRO A 106 -6.46 26.59 16.04
CA PRO A 106 -7.84 26.14 16.27
C PRO A 106 -8.89 26.98 15.55
N GLU A 107 -8.65 28.28 15.37
CA GLU A 107 -9.54 29.19 14.64
C GLU A 107 -9.59 28.84 13.16
N PHE A 108 -8.43 28.60 12.55
CA PHE A 108 -8.35 28.25 11.13
C PHE A 108 -8.96 26.87 10.87
N TYR A 109 -8.67 25.89 11.74
CA TYR A 109 -9.29 24.56 11.66
C TYR A 109 -10.82 24.64 11.73
N ARG A 110 -11.37 25.40 12.70
CA ARG A 110 -12.83 25.58 12.82
C ARG A 110 -13.44 26.21 11.58
N GLU A 111 -12.80 27.21 10.99
CA GLU A 111 -13.29 27.82 9.75
C GLU A 111 -13.20 26.85 8.55
N ALA A 112 -12.13 26.05 8.46
CA ALA A 112 -12.00 25.03 7.42
C ALA A 112 -13.11 23.97 7.54
N MET A 113 -13.36 23.47 8.76
CA MET A 113 -14.44 22.52 9.04
C MET A 113 -15.81 23.10 8.69
N ARG A 114 -16.08 24.36 9.07
CA ARG A 114 -17.33 25.06 8.73
C ARG A 114 -17.54 25.12 7.21
N ARG A 115 -16.49 25.46 6.44
CA ARG A 115 -16.57 25.53 4.97
C ARG A 115 -16.79 24.17 4.32
N TRP A 116 -16.15 23.12 4.84
CA TRP A 116 -16.39 21.77 4.34
C TRP A 116 -17.82 21.32 4.64
N GLU A 117 -18.33 21.61 5.82
CA GLU A 117 -19.71 21.28 6.19
C GLU A 117 -20.72 22.01 5.30
N ASP A 118 -20.51 23.30 5.02
CA ASP A 118 -21.36 24.06 4.11
C ASP A 118 -21.43 23.43 2.71
N VAL A 119 -20.31 22.91 2.19
CA VAL A 119 -20.26 22.25 0.87
C VAL A 119 -20.93 20.88 0.91
N ARG A 120 -20.65 20.10 1.95
CA ARG A 120 -21.19 18.74 2.12
C ARG A 120 -22.70 18.76 2.31
N SER A 121 -23.21 19.69 3.12
CA SER A 121 -24.65 19.89 3.31
C SER A 121 -25.34 20.21 1.99
N ARG A 122 -24.78 21.13 1.18
CA ARG A 122 -25.36 21.45 -0.13
C ARG A 122 -25.35 20.27 -1.09
N ALA A 123 -24.22 19.57 -1.19
CA ALA A 123 -24.11 18.39 -2.06
C ALA A 123 -25.07 17.26 -1.62
N ALA A 124 -25.26 17.08 -0.30
CA ALA A 124 -26.23 16.15 0.27
C ALA A 124 -27.68 16.54 -0.06
N ASP A 125 -28.04 17.81 0.10
CA ASP A 125 -29.38 18.34 -0.21
C ASP A 125 -29.69 18.19 -1.70
N ASP A 126 -28.76 18.60 -2.58
CA ASP A 126 -28.90 18.50 -4.03
C ASP A 126 -29.01 17.04 -4.48
N TYR A 127 -28.19 16.14 -3.91
CA TYR A 127 -28.30 14.69 -4.14
C TYR A 127 -29.67 14.15 -3.73
N GLY A 128 -30.12 14.48 -2.51
CA GLY A 128 -31.41 14.05 -1.98
C GLY A 128 -32.58 14.53 -2.84
N TRP A 129 -32.54 15.79 -3.28
CA TRP A 129 -33.54 16.35 -4.19
C TRP A 129 -33.57 15.64 -5.53
N LEU A 130 -32.42 15.45 -6.20
CA LEU A 130 -32.33 14.73 -7.49
C LEU A 130 -32.86 13.29 -7.38
N VAL A 131 -32.55 12.62 -6.27
CA VAL A 131 -33.07 11.27 -5.99
C VAL A 131 -34.59 11.30 -5.79
N GLY A 132 -35.13 12.29 -5.09
CA GLY A 132 -36.58 12.50 -4.93
C GLY A 132 -37.30 12.77 -6.25
N GLU A 133 -36.64 13.47 -7.18
CA GLU A 133 -37.13 13.72 -8.55
C GLU A 133 -36.95 12.51 -9.50
N ASN A 134 -36.56 11.33 -8.98
CA ASN A 134 -36.32 10.11 -9.74
C ASN A 134 -35.22 10.22 -10.82
N VAL A 135 -34.25 11.11 -10.64
CA VAL A 135 -33.04 11.14 -11.48
C VAL A 135 -32.24 9.85 -11.29
N ALA A 136 -31.64 9.33 -12.37
CA ALA A 136 -30.81 8.13 -12.29
C ALA A 136 -29.69 8.32 -11.24
N ARG A 137 -29.55 7.35 -10.32
CA ARG A 137 -28.63 7.47 -9.17
C ARG A 137 -27.18 7.72 -9.57
N GLU A 138 -26.76 7.16 -10.70
CA GLU A 138 -25.41 7.37 -11.24
C GLU A 138 -25.15 8.83 -11.63
N LEU A 139 -26.19 9.57 -12.03
CA LEU A 139 -26.15 11.00 -12.33
C LEU A 139 -26.36 11.84 -11.08
N ALA A 140 -27.26 11.43 -10.19
CA ALA A 140 -27.53 12.18 -8.96
C ALA A 140 -26.28 12.32 -8.08
N ARG A 141 -25.42 11.29 -8.04
CA ARG A 141 -24.25 11.25 -7.15
C ARG A 141 -23.00 11.98 -7.65
N ILE A 142 -23.00 12.54 -8.86
CA ILE A 142 -21.75 13.00 -9.52
C ILE A 142 -21.02 14.12 -8.77
N ASP A 143 -21.77 14.92 -8.02
CA ASP A 143 -21.24 16.05 -7.25
C ASP A 143 -21.02 15.71 -5.76
N LEU A 144 -21.23 14.45 -5.35
CA LEU A 144 -20.85 14.03 -4.01
C LEU A 144 -19.32 14.12 -3.86
N PRO A 145 -18.79 14.72 -2.77
CA PRO A 145 -17.36 14.94 -2.62
C PRO A 145 -16.60 13.64 -2.40
N LEU A 146 -15.30 13.63 -2.74
CA LEU A 146 -14.40 12.48 -2.50
C LEU A 146 -14.28 12.07 -1.03
N SER A 147 -14.66 12.95 -0.10
CA SER A 147 -14.72 12.61 1.33
C SER A 147 -15.89 11.68 1.68
N THR A 148 -16.81 11.39 0.75
CA THR A 148 -17.93 10.48 1.00
C THR A 148 -17.40 9.07 1.27
N TYR A 149 -17.79 8.49 2.40
CA TYR A 149 -17.42 7.12 2.72
C TYR A 149 -18.05 6.13 1.75
N THR A 150 -17.30 5.07 1.47
CA THR A 150 -17.72 3.92 0.70
C THR A 150 -17.34 2.66 1.45
N GLN A 151 -17.89 1.53 1.02
CA GLN A 151 -17.56 0.23 1.59
C GLN A 151 -17.21 -0.72 0.45
N TRP A 152 -16.21 -1.56 0.69
CA TRP A 152 -15.93 -2.66 -0.22
C TRP A 152 -15.47 -3.90 0.52
N TYR A 153 -15.75 -5.05 -0.08
CA TYR A 153 -15.07 -6.29 0.30
C TYR A 153 -13.76 -6.37 -0.46
N TRP A 154 -12.66 -6.59 0.25
CA TRP A 154 -11.34 -6.79 -0.34
C TRP A 154 -10.81 -8.18 -0.01
N LYS A 155 -10.41 -8.92 -1.05
CA LYS A 155 -9.73 -10.21 -0.92
C LYS A 155 -8.33 -10.11 -1.50
N ILE A 156 -7.35 -10.60 -0.75
CA ILE A 156 -5.94 -10.56 -1.16
C ILE A 156 -5.20 -11.73 -0.49
N ASP A 157 -4.21 -12.30 -1.19
CA ASP A 157 -3.33 -13.29 -0.58
C ASP A 157 -2.27 -12.62 0.31
N LEU A 158 -1.65 -13.40 1.19
CA LEU A 158 -0.71 -12.87 2.17
C LEU A 158 0.54 -12.22 1.52
N HIS A 159 1.05 -12.75 0.42
CA HIS A 159 2.26 -12.18 -0.23
C HIS A 159 1.98 -10.76 -0.74
N ASN A 160 0.88 -10.60 -1.48
CA ASN A 160 0.48 -9.30 -2.02
C ASN A 160 0.01 -8.35 -0.91
N LEU A 161 -0.59 -8.85 0.17
CA LEU A 161 -0.95 -8.04 1.34
C LEU A 161 0.30 -7.46 2.01
N LEU A 162 1.33 -8.27 2.25
CA LEU A 162 2.58 -7.78 2.84
C LEU A 162 3.26 -6.74 1.95
N HIS A 163 3.26 -6.94 0.63
CA HIS A 163 3.76 -5.93 -0.32
C HIS A 163 2.96 -4.63 -0.25
N PHE A 164 1.62 -4.71 -0.22
CA PHE A 164 0.75 -3.56 -0.04
C PHE A 164 1.08 -2.83 1.27
N LEU A 165 1.18 -3.56 2.37
CA LEU A 165 1.47 -2.98 3.68
C LEU A 165 2.80 -2.24 3.68
N THR A 166 3.87 -2.80 3.09
CA THR A 166 5.16 -2.11 2.95
C THR A 166 5.02 -0.72 2.32
N LEU A 167 4.14 -0.57 1.33
CA LEU A 167 3.91 0.73 0.66
C LEU A 167 2.97 1.66 1.43
N ARG A 168 2.12 1.11 2.32
CA ARG A 168 1.06 1.88 3.00
C ARG A 168 1.40 2.24 4.43
N VAL A 169 2.28 1.50 5.09
CA VAL A 169 2.79 1.85 6.43
C VAL A 169 4.04 2.75 6.35
N ASP A 170 4.54 3.01 5.15
CA ASP A 170 5.65 3.92 4.91
C ASP A 170 5.27 5.37 5.26
N ASP A 171 6.16 6.08 5.95
CA ASP A 171 5.92 7.45 6.44
C ASP A 171 5.62 8.47 5.31
N HIS A 172 5.98 8.18 4.06
CA HIS A 172 5.67 9.03 2.90
C HIS A 172 4.28 8.78 2.32
N ALA A 173 3.60 7.70 2.71
CA ALA A 173 2.21 7.48 2.33
C ALA A 173 1.29 8.55 2.94
N GLN A 174 0.07 8.65 2.42
CA GLN A 174 -0.91 9.55 3.01
C GLN A 174 -1.34 9.01 4.38
N TRP A 175 -1.44 9.89 5.38
CA TRP A 175 -1.78 9.49 6.77
C TRP A 175 -3.02 8.60 6.86
N GLU A 176 -4.10 8.94 6.14
CA GLU A 176 -5.33 8.14 6.20
C GLU A 176 -5.11 6.68 5.78
N ILE A 177 -4.35 6.41 4.71
CA ILE A 177 -4.09 5.02 4.29
C ILE A 177 -3.06 4.31 5.19
N GLN A 178 -2.18 5.08 5.85
CA GLN A 178 -1.29 4.54 6.87
C GLN A 178 -2.08 3.97 8.04
N GLU A 179 -3.11 4.66 8.52
CA GLU A 179 -3.95 4.16 9.62
C GLU A 179 -4.66 2.85 9.26
N TYR A 180 -5.21 2.74 8.04
CA TYR A 180 -5.73 1.46 7.55
C TYR A 180 -4.62 0.39 7.49
N GLY A 181 -3.43 0.74 7.00
CA GLY A 181 -2.28 -0.15 6.95
C GLY A 181 -1.85 -0.66 8.32
N ARG A 182 -1.81 0.20 9.34
CA ARG A 182 -1.47 -0.14 10.74
C ARG A 182 -2.45 -1.16 11.31
N VAL A 183 -3.75 -0.92 11.13
CA VAL A 183 -4.80 -1.86 11.58
C VAL A 183 -4.66 -3.21 10.87
N MET A 184 -4.48 -3.21 9.56
CA MET A 184 -4.29 -4.44 8.79
C MET A 184 -3.01 -5.18 9.20
N ALA A 185 -1.90 -4.48 9.44
CA ALA A 185 -0.66 -5.06 9.94
C ALA A 185 -0.86 -5.71 11.33
N GLY A 186 -1.60 -5.07 12.23
CA GLY A 186 -1.97 -5.63 13.53
C GLY A 186 -2.88 -6.87 13.45
N MET A 187 -3.71 -6.97 12.41
CA MET A 187 -4.46 -8.20 12.11
C MET A 187 -3.53 -9.30 11.59
N VAL A 188 -2.60 -8.98 10.67
CA VAL A 188 -1.61 -9.93 10.15
C VAL A 188 -0.71 -10.46 11.27
N LYS A 189 -0.28 -9.61 12.21
CA LYS A 189 0.47 -10.01 13.42
C LYS A 189 -0.22 -11.12 14.21
N ARG A 190 -1.56 -11.08 14.29
CA ARG A 190 -2.38 -12.07 15.00
C ARG A 190 -2.61 -13.35 14.19
N VAL A 191 -2.85 -13.21 12.88
CA VAL A 191 -3.24 -14.34 12.01
C VAL A 191 -2.03 -15.13 11.48
N ALA A 192 -0.93 -14.44 11.16
CA ALA A 192 0.27 -15.02 10.55
C ALA A 192 1.55 -14.44 11.19
N PRO A 193 1.81 -14.70 12.49
CA PRO A 193 2.87 -14.04 13.27
C PRO A 193 4.27 -14.24 12.70
N LEU A 194 4.60 -15.45 12.21
CA LEU A 194 5.93 -15.73 11.64
C LEU A 194 6.16 -14.97 10.32
N SER A 195 5.11 -14.83 9.51
CA SER A 195 5.20 -14.04 8.27
C SER A 195 5.25 -12.55 8.56
N TYR A 196 4.54 -12.09 9.60
CA TYR A 196 4.62 -10.72 10.09
C TYR A 196 6.03 -10.37 10.58
N GLU A 197 6.64 -11.21 11.42
CA GLU A 197 8.00 -11.01 11.93
C GLU A 197 9.01 -10.89 10.79
N ALA A 198 9.00 -11.85 9.85
CA ALA A 198 9.86 -11.79 8.68
C ALA A 198 9.60 -10.56 7.79
N TRP A 199 8.35 -10.14 7.64
CA TRP A 199 8.01 -8.92 6.90
C TRP A 199 8.58 -7.67 7.57
N VAL A 200 8.43 -7.55 8.89
CA VAL A 200 8.99 -6.42 9.65
C VAL A 200 10.51 -6.41 9.52
N ASP A 201 11.18 -7.53 9.75
CA ASP A 201 12.65 -7.61 9.72
C ASP A 201 13.24 -7.31 8.34
N TYR A 202 12.67 -7.89 7.29
CA TYR A 202 13.30 -7.87 5.96
C TYR A 202 12.73 -6.82 5.01
N GLN A 203 11.51 -6.32 5.24
CA GLN A 203 10.87 -5.35 4.34
C GLN A 203 10.63 -3.98 5.01
N VAL A 204 10.21 -3.95 6.27
CA VAL A 204 9.92 -2.67 6.96
C VAL A 204 11.21 -2.07 7.54
N MET A 205 11.99 -2.90 8.23
CA MET A 205 13.26 -2.51 8.84
C MET A 205 14.46 -2.70 7.90
N GLY A 206 14.26 -3.45 6.81
CA GLY A 206 15.30 -3.76 5.83
C GLY A 206 15.40 -2.71 4.73
N ASP A 207 16.62 -2.25 4.45
CA ASP A 207 16.92 -1.37 3.31
C ASP A 207 17.74 -2.10 2.25
N LYS A 208 17.46 -1.78 0.98
CA LYS A 208 18.32 -2.18 -0.14
C LYS A 208 19.47 -1.20 -0.28
N LEU A 209 20.68 -1.73 -0.32
CA LEU A 209 21.90 -0.97 -0.58
C LEU A 209 22.32 -1.11 -2.04
N SER A 210 22.56 0.01 -2.70
CA SER A 210 23.13 0.08 -4.04
C SER A 210 24.59 -0.37 -4.03
N GLY A 211 25.13 -0.70 -5.20
CA GLY A 211 26.55 -1.06 -5.32
C GLY A 211 27.50 0.02 -4.81
N GLY A 212 27.15 1.30 -5.01
CA GLY A 212 27.93 2.43 -4.48
C GLY A 212 27.88 2.51 -2.95
N GLU A 213 26.71 2.29 -2.36
CA GLU A 213 26.52 2.27 -0.91
C GLU A 213 27.32 1.12 -0.27
N ILE A 214 27.29 -0.08 -0.87
CA ILE A 214 28.11 -1.21 -0.44
C ILE A 214 29.61 -0.89 -0.56
N ALA A 215 30.04 -0.27 -1.66
CA ALA A 215 31.43 0.15 -1.84
C ALA A 215 31.86 1.17 -0.77
N ALA A 216 30.98 2.10 -0.38
CA ALA A 216 31.24 3.04 0.70
C ALA A 216 31.38 2.32 2.05
N LEU A 217 30.44 1.44 2.39
CA LEU A 217 30.46 0.71 3.66
C LEU A 217 31.68 -0.21 3.78
N SER A 218 32.10 -0.89 2.71
CA SER A 218 33.30 -1.74 2.72
C SER A 218 34.61 -0.99 3.00
N ARG A 219 34.64 0.34 2.81
CA ARG A 219 35.76 1.21 3.21
C ARG A 219 35.71 1.64 4.67
N LEU A 220 34.57 1.50 5.33
CA LEU A 220 34.36 1.86 6.74
C LEU A 220 34.42 0.64 7.66
N VAL A 221 33.89 -0.50 7.21
CA VAL A 221 33.87 -1.75 7.98
C VAL A 221 34.70 -2.84 7.29
N ALA A 222 35.29 -3.71 8.09
CA ALA A 222 35.93 -4.94 7.67
C ALA A 222 35.16 -6.12 8.27
N ALA A 223 35.07 -7.21 7.52
CA ALA A 223 34.50 -8.46 8.00
C ALA A 223 35.52 -9.59 7.76
N ASP A 224 35.67 -10.46 8.75
CA ASP A 224 36.51 -11.66 8.70
C ASP A 224 35.76 -12.85 9.32
N ALA A 225 36.48 -13.93 9.62
CA ALA A 225 35.88 -15.14 10.21
C ALA A 225 35.37 -14.92 11.64
N ASP A 226 35.91 -13.93 12.34
CA ASP A 226 35.65 -13.67 13.77
C ASP A 226 34.58 -12.58 13.96
N GLY A 227 34.34 -11.74 12.94
CA GLY A 227 33.18 -10.84 12.96
C GLY A 227 33.28 -9.66 12.00
N VAL A 228 32.60 -8.57 12.38
CA VAL A 228 32.57 -7.29 11.65
C VAL A 228 33.07 -6.18 12.59
N ALA A 229 34.06 -5.42 12.14
CA ALA A 229 34.65 -4.32 12.90
C ALA A 229 34.82 -3.06 12.05
N ALA A 230 34.76 -1.89 12.72
CA ALA A 230 35.11 -0.63 12.08
C ALA A 230 36.61 -0.58 11.76
N ARG A 231 36.97 -0.04 10.60
CA ARG A 231 38.36 0.20 10.21
C ARG A 231 38.89 1.42 10.96
N THR A 232 40.06 1.30 11.59
CA THR A 232 40.66 2.39 12.37
C THR A 232 40.94 3.63 11.51
N GLY A 233 40.45 4.79 11.96
CA GLY A 233 40.63 6.07 11.25
C GLY A 233 39.84 6.21 9.95
N ALA A 234 38.91 5.29 9.66
CA ALA A 234 38.10 5.36 8.45
C ALA A 234 36.97 6.37 8.59
N GLY A 235 36.83 7.23 7.58
CA GLY A 235 35.73 8.17 7.42
C GLY A 235 35.61 8.52 5.95
N LEU A 236 34.37 8.76 5.49
CA LEU A 236 34.10 9.16 4.11
C LEU A 236 33.39 10.52 4.12
N THR A 237 33.97 11.48 3.41
CA THR A 237 33.30 12.75 3.15
C THR A 237 32.27 12.59 2.02
N ASN A 238 31.37 13.57 1.85
CA ASN A 238 30.48 13.58 0.68
C ASN A 238 31.27 13.54 -0.65
N ALA A 239 32.47 14.10 -0.70
CA ALA A 239 33.32 14.07 -1.88
C ALA A 239 33.92 12.67 -2.14
N ASP A 240 34.20 11.89 -1.08
CA ASP A 240 34.58 10.48 -1.22
C ASP A 240 33.42 9.64 -1.74
N LEU A 241 32.21 9.86 -1.21
CA LEU A 241 30.99 9.18 -1.66
C LEU A 241 30.65 9.52 -3.13
N ALA A 242 30.82 10.78 -3.54
CA ALA A 242 30.66 11.19 -4.92
C ALA A 242 31.68 10.52 -5.86
N ARG A 243 32.93 10.34 -5.41
CA ARG A 243 33.96 9.57 -6.14
C ARG A 243 33.62 8.09 -6.28
N LEU A 244 32.73 7.56 -5.45
CA LEU A 244 32.19 6.21 -5.54
C LEU A 244 30.94 6.13 -6.45
N GLY A 245 30.55 7.24 -7.07
CA GLY A 245 29.44 7.30 -8.04
C GLY A 245 28.08 7.61 -7.44
N LEU A 246 27.99 7.91 -6.13
CA LEU A 246 26.72 8.32 -5.52
C LEU A 246 26.41 9.78 -5.89
N SER A 247 25.19 10.01 -6.37
CA SER A 247 24.63 11.34 -6.52
C SER A 247 24.36 12.01 -5.16
N GLY A 248 24.14 13.33 -5.16
CA GLY A 248 23.78 14.04 -3.93
C GLY A 248 22.48 13.54 -3.27
N ARG A 249 21.56 12.95 -4.06
CA ARG A 249 20.36 12.29 -3.55
C ARG A 249 20.71 10.97 -2.86
N GLU A 250 21.45 10.09 -3.52
CA GLU A 250 21.85 8.79 -2.95
C GLU A 250 22.75 8.94 -1.71
N ILE A 251 23.59 9.99 -1.65
CA ILE A 251 24.37 10.30 -0.45
C ILE A 251 23.46 10.61 0.75
N ARG A 252 22.33 11.30 0.51
CA ARG A 252 21.36 11.62 1.55
C ARG A 252 20.61 10.37 1.99
N GLU A 253 20.11 9.59 1.02
CA GLU A 253 19.43 8.32 1.26
C GLU A 253 20.32 7.35 2.05
N LEU A 254 21.60 7.21 1.70
CA LEU A 254 22.55 6.39 2.48
C LEU A 254 22.64 6.84 3.93
N LYS A 255 22.72 8.15 4.18
CA LYS A 255 22.79 8.67 5.56
C LYS A 255 21.51 8.36 6.33
N GLU A 256 20.36 8.51 5.70
CA GLU A 256 19.05 8.19 6.28
C GLU A 256 18.92 6.69 6.60
N LYS A 257 19.44 5.81 5.73
CA LYS A 257 19.51 4.34 5.97
C LYS A 257 20.40 3.95 7.14
N LEU A 258 21.43 4.75 7.46
CA LEU A 258 22.37 4.47 8.54
C LEU A 258 21.90 4.99 9.91
N VAL A 259 20.80 5.76 9.95
CA VAL A 259 20.17 6.17 11.21
C VAL A 259 19.41 4.95 11.77
N PRO A 260 19.68 4.53 13.03
CA PRO A 260 18.92 3.48 13.66
C PRO A 260 17.42 3.82 13.70
N ARG A 261 16.58 2.84 13.32
CA ARG A 261 15.13 2.96 13.36
C ARG A 261 14.58 2.13 14.51
N GLU A 262 13.51 2.63 15.12
CA GLU A 262 12.72 1.83 16.05
C GLU A 262 11.82 0.87 15.25
N VAL A 263 11.66 -0.35 15.75
CA VAL A 263 10.73 -1.30 15.16
C VAL A 263 9.32 -0.75 15.37
N PRO A 264 8.54 -0.52 14.30
CA PRO A 264 7.20 0.02 14.44
C PRO A 264 6.31 -0.98 15.18
N ASP A 265 5.51 -0.44 16.10
CA ASP A 265 4.47 -1.22 16.77
C ASP A 265 3.15 -1.07 16.02
N TYR A 266 2.63 -2.21 15.56
CA TYR A 266 1.33 -2.34 14.92
C TYR A 266 0.33 -3.08 15.81
N ASP A 267 0.54 -3.10 17.13
CA ASP A 267 -0.46 -3.66 18.04
C ASP A 267 -1.81 -2.95 17.93
N LEU A 268 -2.87 -3.76 17.92
CA LEU A 268 -4.22 -3.22 17.86
C LEU A 268 -4.65 -2.81 19.26
N ASP A 269 -5.05 -1.55 19.39
CA ASP A 269 -5.83 -1.07 20.52
C ASP A 269 -7.29 -1.54 20.37
N LEU A 270 -7.59 -2.67 20.99
CA LEU A 270 -8.93 -3.25 20.94
C LEU A 270 -9.97 -2.40 21.69
N THR A 271 -9.56 -1.41 22.50
CA THR A 271 -10.49 -0.51 23.18
C THR A 271 -11.15 0.49 22.23
N GLN A 272 -10.53 0.74 21.07
CA GLN A 272 -11.07 1.57 19.99
C GLN A 272 -11.94 0.78 19.00
N MET A 273 -11.98 -0.55 19.13
CA MET A 273 -12.75 -1.40 18.23
C MET A 273 -14.24 -1.18 18.45
N ARG A 274 -14.95 -0.89 17.36
CA ARG A 274 -16.41 -0.80 17.33
C ARG A 274 -17.02 -2.11 16.88
N ASP A 275 -18.23 -2.42 17.35
CA ASP A 275 -18.96 -3.57 16.84
C ASP A 275 -19.30 -3.35 15.35
N PRO A 276 -19.07 -4.35 14.47
CA PRO A 276 -19.42 -4.22 13.06
C PRO A 276 -20.89 -3.88 12.80
N GLN A 277 -21.81 -4.33 13.67
CA GLN A 277 -23.24 -4.03 13.56
C GLN A 277 -23.53 -2.56 13.83
N ASP A 278 -22.83 -1.94 14.77
CA ASP A 278 -22.98 -0.52 15.08
C ASP A 278 -22.48 0.34 13.90
N VAL A 279 -21.35 -0.04 13.30
CA VAL A 279 -20.80 0.66 12.12
C VAL A 279 -21.75 0.52 10.93
N ALA A 280 -22.32 -0.66 10.71
CA ALA A 280 -23.32 -0.87 9.66
C ALA A 280 -24.59 -0.04 9.91
N ALA A 281 -25.08 0.00 11.15
CA ALA A 281 -26.26 0.78 11.51
C ALA A 281 -26.06 2.28 11.31
N ASP A 282 -24.87 2.83 11.60
CA ASP A 282 -24.57 4.24 11.35
C ASP A 282 -24.53 4.57 9.85
N MET A 283 -23.99 3.65 9.04
CA MET A 283 -23.97 3.78 7.58
C MET A 283 -25.38 3.75 6.99
N ASP A 284 -26.22 2.82 7.45
CA ASP A 284 -27.62 2.71 7.02
C ASP A 284 -28.45 3.95 7.39
N LYS A 285 -28.27 4.49 8.60
CA LYS A 285 -28.94 5.73 9.04
C LYS A 285 -28.56 6.95 8.19
N ALA A 286 -27.38 6.96 7.60
CA ALA A 286 -26.92 8.05 6.77
C ALA A 286 -27.37 7.94 5.31
N VAL A 287 -28.01 6.83 4.93
CA VAL A 287 -28.66 6.72 3.62
C VAL A 287 -29.91 7.61 3.63
N PRO A 288 -30.08 8.53 2.66
CA PRO A 288 -31.23 9.41 2.65
C PRO A 288 -32.53 8.62 2.50
N GLU A 289 -33.52 8.97 3.34
CA GLU A 289 -34.88 8.48 3.19
C GLU A 289 -35.51 9.18 1.98
N VAL A 290 -35.92 8.39 0.98
CA VAL A 290 -36.61 8.91 -0.20
C VAL A 290 -38.07 8.60 -0.01
N ASP A 291 -38.85 9.62 0.29
CA ASP A 291 -40.31 9.49 0.37
C ASP A 291 -40.82 9.19 -1.05
N ARG A 292 -41.23 7.94 -1.28
CA ARG A 292 -41.84 7.55 -2.55
C ARG A 292 -43.30 8.01 -2.48
N GLY A 293 -43.53 9.27 -2.87
CA GLY A 293 -44.87 9.81 -3.09
C GLY A 293 -45.70 8.94 -4.02
#